data_AF-A0A956SRY6-F1
#
_entry.id   AF-A0A956SRY6-F1
#
_cell.length_a   1.000
_cell.length_b   1.000
_cell.length_c   1.000
_cell.angle_alpha   90.00
_cell.angle_beta   90.00
_cell.angle_gamma   90.00
#
_symmetry.space_group_name_H-M   'P 1'
#
loop_
_entity.id
_entity.type
_entity.pdbx_description
1 polymer ?
#
loop_
_entity_poly.entity_id
_entity_poly.type
_entity_poly.pdbx_seq_one_letter_code
_entity_poly.pdbx_strand_id
1 'polypeptide(L)'
;MGTLLSILGFTLVSAVAVWAQLRTRPAAASACDTRPCPRCNAAVPQGAMACPDCQAPSQLYELVAAPEAAADAGASATAGEPRAMVRSDMCVGCGTCVAACPEPGALTMRGKLAVVDKERCQGHGACVAACPLGAIAVTTGEAVNRVAVPLVDANFESNVPGLHIVGELGGRGLIKNAINEGRMAMEHVVAALPPGAPRTDGDAATLDVAIVGSGPAGLSAGIVAHRAGLRYAVLEQGSLSDSVRKYPRHKLLLAEPVTMPLYGDLWVADTSKENVLRIWETIVDSSGLEVRTGERVEEIQPVGGLFRLRTGREVLHARRVVLAMGRRGSPRKLGVPGEDLAKVYYDVIEMEQFAGRRMLVVGGGD
;
A
#
# COMPACT_ATOMS: atom_id res chain seq x y z
N MET A 1 -38.25 -28.84 6.65
CA MET A 1 -38.88 -27.50 6.52
C MET A 1 -38.09 -26.39 7.23
N GLY A 2 -37.51 -26.61 8.42
CA GLY A 2 -36.81 -25.54 9.16
C GLY A 2 -35.54 -24.97 8.50
N THR A 3 -34.79 -25.77 7.75
CA THR A 3 -33.52 -25.37 7.09
C THR A 3 -33.69 -24.55 5.82
N LEU A 4 -34.81 -24.73 5.09
CA LEU A 4 -35.12 -23.94 3.88
C LEU A 4 -35.61 -22.52 4.23
N LEU A 5 -36.36 -22.37 5.32
CA LEU A 5 -36.81 -21.07 5.82
C LEU A 5 -35.66 -20.21 6.37
N SER A 6 -34.61 -20.82 6.91
CA SER A 6 -33.44 -20.09 7.43
C SER A 6 -32.51 -19.59 6.31
N ILE A 7 -32.35 -20.36 5.23
CA ILE A 7 -31.57 -19.92 4.05
C ILE A 7 -32.29 -18.78 3.32
N LEU A 8 -33.61 -18.89 3.11
CA LEU A 8 -34.43 -17.83 2.50
C LEU A 8 -34.44 -16.54 3.34
N GLY A 9 -34.52 -16.67 4.67
CA GLY A 9 -34.44 -15.53 5.59
C GLY A 9 -33.09 -14.81 5.55
N PHE A 10 -31.98 -15.57 5.47
CA PHE A 10 -30.65 -14.99 5.39
C PHE A 10 -30.42 -14.25 4.07
N THR A 11 -30.86 -14.83 2.94
CA THR A 11 -30.75 -14.19 1.62
C THR A 11 -31.58 -12.92 1.50
N LEU A 12 -32.76 -12.85 2.14
CA LEU A 12 -33.61 -11.66 2.11
C LEU A 12 -33.01 -10.52 2.95
N VAL A 13 -32.48 -10.83 4.14
CA VAL A 13 -31.86 -9.83 5.02
C VAL A 13 -30.57 -9.29 4.41
N SER A 14 -29.74 -10.14 3.78
CA SER A 14 -28.55 -9.70 3.05
C SER A 14 -28.90 -8.86 1.81
N ALA A 15 -29.94 -9.21 1.07
CA ALA A 15 -30.39 -8.42 -0.08
C ALA A 15 -30.95 -7.04 0.32
N VAL A 16 -31.70 -6.96 1.42
CA VAL A 16 -32.21 -5.69 1.95
C VAL A 16 -31.10 -4.81 2.52
N ALA A 17 -30.09 -5.40 3.18
CA ALA A 17 -28.93 -4.67 3.67
C ALA A 17 -28.07 -4.11 2.51
N VAL A 18 -27.83 -4.91 1.47
CA VAL A 18 -27.13 -4.48 0.25
C VAL A 18 -27.93 -3.41 -0.51
N TRP A 19 -29.26 -3.57 -0.61
CA TRP A 19 -30.14 -2.58 -1.24
C TRP A 19 -30.22 -1.26 -0.45
N ALA A 20 -30.21 -1.32 0.88
CA ALA A 20 -30.16 -0.15 1.75
C ALA A 20 -28.81 0.58 1.64
N GLN A 21 -27.69 -0.15 1.60
CA GLN A 21 -26.35 0.43 1.38
C GLN A 21 -26.19 1.06 -0.01
N LEU A 22 -26.87 0.53 -1.05
CA LEU A 22 -26.84 1.07 -2.40
C LEU A 22 -27.78 2.28 -2.61
N ARG A 23 -28.72 2.55 -1.68
CA ARG A 23 -29.73 3.62 -1.82
C ARG A 23 -29.62 4.80 -0.85
N THR A 24 -28.78 4.74 0.18
CA THR A 24 -28.49 5.93 0.99
C THR A 24 -27.66 6.91 0.16
N ARG A 25 -28.33 7.75 -0.63
CA ARG A 25 -27.75 8.98 -1.15
C ARG A 25 -27.48 9.87 0.07
N PRO A 26 -26.23 10.31 0.33
CA PRO A 26 -25.97 11.28 1.37
C PRO A 26 -26.83 12.52 1.11
N ALA A 27 -27.44 13.05 2.17
CA ALA A 27 -28.22 14.28 2.12
C ALA A 27 -27.41 15.38 1.43
N ALA A 28 -28.07 16.17 0.58
CA ALA A 28 -27.44 17.25 -0.19
C ALA A 28 -26.67 18.18 0.76
N ALA A 29 -25.34 18.10 0.70
CA ALA A 29 -24.46 19.03 1.39
C ALA A 29 -24.53 20.39 0.68
N SER A 30 -24.82 21.43 1.46
CA SER A 30 -24.82 22.84 1.08
C SER A 30 -23.60 23.22 0.23
N ALA A 31 -23.83 23.98 -0.85
CA ALA A 31 -22.83 24.63 -1.71
C ALA A 31 -21.47 23.90 -1.74
N CYS A 32 -21.43 22.76 -2.43
CA CYS A 32 -20.26 21.87 -2.46
C CYS A 32 -19.04 22.58 -3.02
N ASP A 33 -18.12 22.94 -2.14
CA ASP A 33 -16.73 23.19 -2.53
C ASP A 33 -16.19 21.91 -3.18
N THR A 34 -15.69 22.01 -4.41
CA THR A 34 -15.16 20.86 -5.16
C THR A 34 -13.68 21.08 -5.46
N ARG A 35 -12.89 20.01 -5.37
CA ARG A 35 -11.47 20.02 -5.76
C ARG A 35 -11.27 19.21 -7.06
N PRO A 36 -10.30 19.56 -7.92
CA PRO A 36 -9.99 18.74 -9.08
C PRO A 36 -9.40 17.39 -8.65
N CYS A 37 -9.82 16.32 -9.33
CA CYS A 37 -9.25 15.00 -9.15
C CYS A 37 -7.80 15.00 -9.65
N PRO A 38 -6.82 14.60 -8.85
CA PRO A 38 -5.42 14.59 -9.28
C PRO A 38 -5.13 13.59 -10.41
N ARG A 39 -6.03 12.61 -10.63
CA ARG A 39 -5.90 11.58 -11.69
C ARG A 39 -6.58 11.97 -12.99
N CYS A 40 -7.85 12.37 -12.94
CA CYS A 40 -8.68 12.62 -14.13
C CYS A 40 -9.18 14.07 -14.26
N ASN A 41 -8.76 14.96 -13.36
CA ASN A 41 -9.16 16.36 -13.29
C ASN A 41 -10.67 16.64 -13.08
N ALA A 42 -11.48 15.61 -12.89
CA ALA A 42 -12.90 15.72 -12.57
C ALA A 42 -13.17 16.47 -11.26
N ALA A 43 -14.33 17.13 -11.14
CA ALA A 43 -14.74 17.76 -9.89
C ALA A 43 -15.07 16.71 -8.81
N VAL A 44 -14.33 16.74 -7.71
CA VAL A 44 -14.53 15.86 -6.54
C VAL A 44 -15.11 16.67 -5.40
N PRO A 45 -16.30 16.32 -4.87
CA PRO A 45 -16.86 16.98 -3.69
C PRO A 45 -15.91 16.91 -2.51
N GLN A 46 -15.75 18.01 -1.76
CA GLN A 46 -14.94 18.02 -0.54
C GLN A 46 -15.43 16.95 0.45
N GLY A 47 -14.51 16.15 1.00
CA GLY A 47 -14.84 15.01 1.88
C GLY A 47 -15.29 13.73 1.17
N ALA A 48 -15.41 13.70 -0.17
CA ALA A 48 -15.69 12.48 -0.90
C ALA A 48 -14.56 11.46 -0.70
N MET A 49 -14.90 10.22 -0.34
CA MET A 49 -13.91 9.14 -0.15
C MET A 49 -13.23 8.72 -1.46
N ALA A 50 -13.91 8.95 -2.59
CA ALA A 50 -13.40 8.64 -3.93
C ALA A 50 -13.92 9.65 -4.97
N CYS A 51 -13.18 9.78 -6.07
CA CYS A 51 -13.63 10.52 -7.26
C CYS A 51 -14.86 9.83 -7.89
N PRO A 52 -15.94 10.53 -8.22
CA PRO A 52 -17.11 9.89 -8.84
C PRO A 52 -16.83 9.33 -10.25
N ASP A 53 -15.87 9.91 -10.96
CA ASP A 53 -15.61 9.57 -12.37
C ASP A 53 -14.61 8.43 -12.51
N CYS A 54 -13.39 8.61 -11.99
CA CYS A 54 -12.34 7.58 -12.10
C CYS A 54 -12.22 6.71 -10.86
N GLN A 55 -13.06 6.93 -9.84
CA GLN A 55 -13.07 6.19 -8.58
C GLN A 55 -11.76 6.31 -7.75
N ALA A 56 -10.79 7.11 -8.18
CA ALA A 56 -9.58 7.43 -7.41
C ALA A 56 -9.89 7.72 -5.93
N PRO A 57 -9.36 6.93 -4.97
CA PRO A 57 -9.60 7.17 -3.55
C PRO A 57 -8.89 8.45 -3.13
N SER A 58 -9.63 9.40 -2.56
CA SER A 58 -9.12 10.75 -2.24
C SER A 58 -7.88 10.73 -1.36
N GLN A 59 -7.88 9.82 -0.37
CA GLN A 59 -6.81 9.62 0.61
C GLN A 59 -5.47 9.21 -0.02
N LEU A 60 -5.50 8.61 -1.22
CA LEU A 60 -4.29 8.18 -1.92
C LEU A 60 -3.45 9.37 -2.43
N TYR A 61 -4.10 10.51 -2.68
CA TYR A 61 -3.50 11.65 -3.37
C TYR A 61 -3.23 12.88 -2.53
N GLU A 62 -3.84 12.99 -1.35
CA GLU A 62 -3.54 14.05 -0.38
C GLU A 62 -2.05 14.03 0.08
N LEU A 63 -1.32 12.98 -0.28
CA LEU A 63 0.01 12.64 0.23
C LEU A 63 1.12 12.60 -0.83
N VAL A 64 0.77 12.58 -2.12
CA VAL A 64 1.76 12.57 -3.21
C VAL A 64 2.52 13.90 -3.29
N ALA A 65 1.89 14.99 -2.86
CA ALA A 65 2.44 16.34 -2.88
C ALA A 65 3.06 16.78 -1.54
N ALA A 66 3.13 15.90 -0.53
CA ALA A 66 3.61 16.27 0.81
C ALA A 66 5.15 16.39 0.82
N PRO A 67 5.74 17.53 1.21
CA PRO A 67 7.18 17.68 1.30
C PRO A 67 7.80 16.74 2.35
N GLU A 68 9.05 16.34 2.13
CA GLU A 68 9.84 15.59 3.11
C GLU A 68 10.14 16.48 4.33
N ALA A 69 10.12 15.90 5.53
CA ALA A 69 10.54 16.62 6.74
C ALA A 69 12.03 16.92 6.64
N ALA A 70 12.40 18.19 6.50
CA ALA A 70 13.77 18.59 6.75
C ALA A 70 14.16 18.15 8.18
N ALA A 71 15.33 17.52 8.31
CA ALA A 71 15.85 17.03 9.59
C ALA A 71 15.93 18.16 10.65
N ASP A 72 16.04 19.41 10.20
CA ASP A 72 15.98 20.62 11.00
C ASP A 72 15.04 21.65 10.35
N ALA A 73 13.73 21.58 10.64
CA ALA A 73 12.83 22.69 10.34
C ALA A 73 13.07 23.81 11.37
N GLY A 74 14.10 24.60 11.14
CA GLY A 74 14.26 25.91 11.78
C GLY A 74 13.02 26.75 11.54
N ALA A 75 12.51 27.36 12.61
CA ALA A 75 11.29 28.15 12.62
C ALA A 75 11.30 29.24 11.54
N SER A 76 10.49 29.07 10.49
CA SER A 76 10.10 30.16 9.59
C SER A 76 8.82 30.80 10.13
N ALA A 77 8.87 32.13 10.26
CA ALA A 77 8.01 32.97 11.11
C ALA A 77 6.59 33.24 10.59
N THR A 78 5.97 32.33 9.84
CA THR A 78 4.56 32.48 9.40
C THR A 78 3.69 31.25 9.63
N ALA A 79 4.23 30.20 10.25
CA ALA A 79 3.55 28.92 10.36
C ALA A 79 2.90 28.76 11.75
N GLY A 80 1.67 28.22 11.79
CA GLY A 80 0.90 28.04 13.02
C GLY A 80 1.59 27.16 14.06
N GLU A 81 1.01 27.04 15.25
CA GLU A 81 1.60 26.22 16.30
C GLU A 81 1.82 24.77 15.81
N PRO A 82 3.00 24.17 16.06
CA PRO A 82 3.31 22.82 15.61
C PRO A 82 2.33 21.82 16.23
N ARG A 83 1.65 21.03 15.40
CA ARG A 83 0.70 20.00 15.80
C ARG A 83 1.03 18.67 15.15
N ALA A 84 0.79 17.58 15.87
CA ALA A 84 0.94 16.26 15.31
C ALA A 84 -0.17 15.97 14.29
N MET A 85 0.17 15.29 13.20
CA MET A 85 -0.75 14.85 12.15
C MET A 85 -0.48 13.38 11.86
N VAL A 86 -1.51 12.54 11.94
CA VAL A 86 -1.41 11.11 11.66
C VAL A 86 -1.86 10.82 10.23
N ARG A 87 -1.01 10.11 9.50
CA ARG A 87 -1.29 9.51 8.20
C ARG A 87 -2.12 8.25 8.37
N SER A 88 -3.42 8.34 8.10
CA SER A 88 -4.35 7.22 8.23
C SER A 88 -4.09 6.08 7.23
N ASP A 89 -3.44 6.37 6.12
CA ASP A 89 -3.04 5.41 5.08
C ASP A 89 -1.77 4.61 5.44
N MET A 90 -1.00 5.10 6.42
CA MET A 90 0.21 4.45 6.93
C MET A 90 0.06 3.95 8.38
N CYS A 91 -0.87 4.50 9.14
CA CYS A 91 -1.09 4.12 10.53
C CYS A 91 -1.65 2.69 10.58
N VAL A 92 -0.90 1.78 11.19
CA VAL A 92 -1.34 0.40 11.45
C VAL A 92 -2.03 0.24 12.81
N GLY A 93 -2.11 1.30 13.60
CA GLY A 93 -2.82 1.26 14.88
C GLY A 93 -2.06 0.66 16.06
N CYS A 94 -0.74 0.54 15.97
CA CYS A 94 0.11 -0.03 17.04
C CYS A 94 0.05 0.71 18.38
N GLY A 95 -0.40 1.97 18.41
CA GLY A 95 -0.57 2.74 19.64
C GLY A 95 0.72 3.27 20.27
N THR A 96 1.91 2.99 19.72
CA THR A 96 3.21 3.46 20.27
C THR A 96 3.27 4.98 20.41
N CYS A 97 2.63 5.72 19.49
CA CYS A 97 2.52 7.17 19.53
C CYS A 97 1.70 7.68 20.74
N VAL A 98 0.66 6.95 21.16
CA VAL A 98 -0.16 7.28 22.33
C VAL A 98 0.66 7.06 23.60
N ALA A 99 1.36 5.94 23.70
CA ALA A 99 2.22 5.62 24.85
C ALA A 99 3.41 6.58 25.00
N ALA A 100 3.95 7.08 23.90
CA ALA A 100 5.07 8.03 23.90
C ALA A 100 4.65 9.49 24.13
N CYS A 101 3.35 9.81 24.10
CA CYS A 101 2.89 11.19 24.21
C CYS A 101 2.96 11.65 25.68
N PRO A 102 3.69 12.73 25.99
CA PRO A 102 3.73 13.27 27.36
C PRO A 102 2.43 13.98 27.75
N GLU A 103 1.58 14.34 26.77
CA GLU A 103 0.32 15.06 26.96
C GLU A 103 -0.87 14.09 27.05
N PRO A 104 -1.45 13.87 28.25
CA PRO A 104 -2.54 12.91 28.42
C PRO A 104 -3.75 13.24 27.53
N GLY A 105 -4.12 12.29 26.68
CA GLY A 105 -5.27 12.43 25.78
C GLY A 105 -5.05 13.33 24.56
N ALA A 106 -3.84 13.88 24.34
CA ALA A 106 -3.52 14.57 23.08
C ALA A 106 -3.44 13.60 21.89
N LEU A 107 -3.13 12.33 22.16
CA LEU A 107 -3.19 11.24 21.21
C LEU A 107 -4.06 10.13 21.81
N THR A 108 -5.02 9.65 21.03
CA THR A 108 -5.90 8.55 21.43
C THR A 108 -6.07 7.57 20.28
N MET A 109 -6.36 6.31 20.60
CA MET A 109 -6.78 5.34 19.59
C MET A 109 -8.29 5.45 19.40
N ARG A 110 -8.73 5.76 18.17
CA ARG A 110 -10.13 5.60 17.76
C ARG A 110 -10.22 4.44 16.77
N GLY A 111 -10.66 3.28 17.27
CA GLY A 111 -10.45 2.02 16.54
C GLY A 111 -8.95 1.74 16.44
N LYS A 112 -8.45 1.48 15.22
CA LYS A 112 -7.01 1.29 14.95
C LYS A 112 -6.33 2.51 14.32
N LEU A 113 -6.98 3.66 14.31
CA LEU A 113 -6.35 4.91 13.89
C LEU A 113 -5.92 5.72 15.11
N ALA A 114 -4.67 6.15 15.14
CA ALA A 114 -4.24 7.16 16.09
C ALA A 114 -4.84 8.51 15.69
N VAL A 115 -5.54 9.16 16.61
CA VAL A 115 -6.20 10.45 16.40
C VAL A 115 -5.58 11.47 17.33
N VAL A 116 -5.19 12.61 16.76
CA VAL A 116 -4.61 13.74 17.49
C VAL A 116 -5.74 14.69 17.88
N ASP A 117 -5.80 15.03 19.17
CA ASP A 117 -6.56 16.15 19.67
C ASP A 117 -5.72 17.43 19.50
N LYS A 118 -6.16 18.31 18.60
CA LYS A 118 -5.42 19.51 18.22
C LYS A 118 -5.34 20.56 19.34
N GLU A 119 -6.27 20.53 20.29
CA GLU A 119 -6.31 21.49 21.40
C GLU A 119 -5.32 21.10 22.51
N ARG A 120 -5.11 19.78 22.68
CA ARG A 120 -4.21 19.23 23.70
C ARG A 120 -2.79 18.99 23.19
N CYS A 121 -2.61 18.89 21.88
CA CYS A 121 -1.31 18.62 21.29
C CYS A 121 -0.39 19.85 21.40
N GLN A 122 0.74 19.69 22.08
CA GLN A 122 1.75 20.74 22.25
C GLN A 122 2.90 20.69 21.22
N GLY A 123 2.85 19.76 20.26
CA GLY A 123 3.83 19.73 19.16
C GLY A 123 5.24 19.21 19.50
N HIS A 124 5.48 18.61 20.67
CA HIS A 124 6.81 18.14 21.10
C HIS A 124 7.46 17.06 20.20
N GLY A 125 6.68 16.32 19.41
CA GLY A 125 7.21 15.34 18.44
C GLY A 125 7.63 13.97 18.99
N ALA A 126 7.44 13.70 20.28
CA ALA A 126 7.74 12.39 20.90
C ALA A 126 6.99 11.23 20.21
N CYS A 127 5.72 11.45 19.88
CA CYS A 127 4.89 10.52 19.12
C CYS A 127 5.49 10.18 17.75
N VAL A 128 6.27 11.09 17.17
CA VAL A 128 6.87 10.87 15.88
C VAL A 128 8.15 10.06 15.94
N ALA A 129 9.02 10.36 16.91
CA ALA A 129 10.19 9.51 17.16
C ALA A 129 9.78 8.06 17.48
N ALA A 130 8.64 7.90 18.14
CA ALA A 130 8.10 6.60 18.51
C ALA A 130 7.40 5.84 17.37
N CYS A 131 7.04 6.49 16.25
CA CYS A 131 6.24 5.84 15.21
C CYS A 131 7.12 4.94 14.33
N PRO A 132 6.97 3.60 14.38
CA PRO A 132 7.84 2.68 13.66
C PRO A 132 7.66 2.76 12.14
N LEU A 133 6.50 3.25 11.69
CA LEU A 133 6.16 3.38 10.28
C LEU A 133 6.43 4.77 9.72
N GLY A 134 6.72 5.77 10.55
CA GLY A 134 6.77 7.17 10.11
C GLY A 134 5.40 7.75 9.72
N ALA A 135 4.32 7.16 10.27
CA ALA A 135 2.93 7.51 9.96
C ALA A 135 2.42 8.76 10.71
N ILE A 136 3.26 9.45 11.47
CA ILE A 136 2.88 10.68 12.15
C ILE A 136 3.98 11.72 11.89
N ALA A 137 3.61 12.97 11.80
CA ALA A 137 4.54 14.08 11.68
C ALA A 137 4.09 15.23 12.59
N VAL A 138 5.03 16.07 13.02
CA VAL A 138 4.67 17.37 13.61
C VAL A 138 4.82 18.40 12.53
N THR A 139 3.75 19.17 12.32
CA THR A 139 3.68 20.12 11.24
C THR A 139 3.02 21.40 11.73
N THR A 140 3.39 22.52 11.12
CA THR A 140 2.84 23.84 11.43
C THR A 140 1.62 24.18 10.55
N GLY A 141 1.04 23.17 9.88
CA GLY A 141 -0.14 23.30 9.03
C GLY A 141 -0.17 22.39 7.79
N GLU A 142 0.98 21.96 7.28
CA GLU A 142 1.09 21.15 6.04
C GLU A 142 1.45 19.70 6.35
N ALA A 143 1.01 18.70 5.57
CA ALA A 143 1.40 17.31 5.80
C ALA A 143 2.88 17.09 5.43
N VAL A 144 3.64 16.34 6.23
CA VAL A 144 5.07 16.11 6.02
C VAL A 144 5.39 14.62 6.10
N ASN A 145 6.19 14.09 5.17
CA ASN A 145 6.61 12.69 5.16
C ASN A 145 7.99 12.52 5.82
N ARG A 146 8.17 11.48 6.65
CA ARG A 146 9.44 11.17 7.34
C ARG A 146 10.16 9.94 6.82
N VAL A 147 9.51 9.18 5.94
CA VAL A 147 10.18 8.12 5.20
C VAL A 147 10.56 8.72 3.86
N ALA A 148 11.86 8.79 3.59
CA ALA A 148 12.35 9.07 2.25
C ALA A 148 11.79 8.00 1.31
N VAL A 149 10.88 8.41 0.44
CA VAL A 149 10.27 7.57 -0.57
C VAL A 149 10.46 8.25 -1.92
N PRO A 150 10.57 7.48 -3.01
CA PRO A 150 10.59 8.05 -4.34
C PRO A 150 9.36 8.94 -4.57
N LEU A 151 9.58 10.12 -5.14
CA LEU A 151 8.49 10.96 -5.60
C LEU A 151 7.84 10.31 -6.82
N VAL A 152 6.51 10.26 -6.80
CA VAL A 152 5.70 9.76 -7.90
C VAL A 152 4.62 10.77 -8.23
N ASP A 153 4.06 10.71 -9.43
CA ASP A 153 2.91 11.51 -9.84
C ASP A 153 1.57 10.85 -9.42
N ALA A 154 0.45 11.38 -9.91
CA ALA A 154 -0.87 10.83 -9.64
C ALA A 154 -1.15 9.47 -10.32
N ASN A 155 -0.27 9.02 -11.22
CA ASN A 155 -0.30 7.73 -11.89
C ASN A 155 0.76 6.77 -11.34
N PHE A 156 1.38 7.13 -10.21
CA PHE A 156 2.48 6.39 -9.59
C PHE A 156 3.74 6.32 -10.46
N GLU A 157 3.83 7.14 -11.51
CA GLU A 157 5.02 7.26 -12.35
C GLU A 157 6.07 8.09 -11.60
N SER A 158 7.30 7.59 -11.58
CA SER A 158 8.43 8.27 -10.97
C SER A 158 8.96 9.41 -11.86
N ASN A 159 10.05 10.05 -11.43
CA ASN A 159 10.80 10.97 -12.28
C ASN A 159 11.52 10.29 -13.47
N VAL A 160 11.51 8.95 -13.55
CA VAL A 160 11.97 8.18 -14.70
C VAL A 160 10.75 7.80 -15.55
N PRO A 161 10.60 8.35 -16.77
CA PRO A 161 9.45 8.06 -17.62
C PRO A 161 9.29 6.57 -17.90
N GLY A 162 8.08 6.05 -17.69
CA GLY A 162 7.69 4.66 -17.84
C GLY A 162 8.02 3.75 -16.67
N LEU A 163 8.62 4.27 -15.59
CA LEU A 163 8.89 3.55 -14.34
C LEU A 163 7.88 3.98 -13.27
N HIS A 164 7.03 3.05 -12.83
CA HIS A 164 6.02 3.26 -11.80
C HIS A 164 6.44 2.61 -10.47
N ILE A 165 6.06 3.22 -9.35
CA ILE A 165 6.40 2.75 -8.00
C ILE A 165 5.13 2.64 -7.17
N VAL A 166 4.82 1.42 -6.71
CA VAL A 166 3.55 1.10 -6.03
C VAL A 166 3.76 0.30 -4.75
N GLY A 167 2.77 0.38 -3.86
CA GLY A 167 2.74 -0.30 -2.58
C GLY A 167 3.72 0.29 -1.58
N GLU A 168 4.30 -0.58 -0.74
CA GLU A 168 5.09 -0.12 0.40
C GLU A 168 6.34 0.69 0.01
N LEU A 169 6.88 0.48 -1.20
CA LEU A 169 8.03 1.26 -1.70
C LEU A 169 7.69 2.74 -1.87
N GLY A 170 6.44 3.07 -2.25
CA GLY A 170 5.91 4.43 -2.31
C GLY A 170 5.46 4.97 -0.95
N GLY A 171 5.79 4.29 0.15
CA GLY A 171 5.45 4.69 1.52
C GLY A 171 4.10 4.21 2.02
N ARG A 172 3.39 3.36 1.26
CA ARG A 172 2.01 2.95 1.59
C ARG A 172 1.94 1.44 1.86
N GLY A 173 2.14 1.08 3.13
CA GLY A 173 2.31 -0.31 3.56
C GLY A 173 1.04 -1.12 3.77
N LEU A 174 -0.14 -0.54 3.66
CA LEU A 174 -1.40 -1.28 3.82
C LEU A 174 -1.70 -2.12 2.57
N ILE A 175 -2.11 -3.38 2.76
CA ILE A 175 -2.42 -4.32 1.68
C ILE A 175 -3.44 -3.72 0.70
N LYS A 176 -4.47 -3.05 1.23
CA LYS A 176 -5.54 -2.45 0.43
C LYS A 176 -5.05 -1.25 -0.40
N ASN A 177 -4.15 -0.44 0.15
CA ASN A 177 -3.48 0.63 -0.60
C ASN A 177 -2.65 0.03 -1.73
N ALA A 178 -1.80 -0.94 -1.40
CA ALA A 178 -0.96 -1.64 -2.36
C ALA A 178 -1.77 -2.21 -3.53
N ILE A 179 -2.90 -2.88 -3.26
CA ILE A 179 -3.80 -3.42 -4.29
C ILE A 179 -4.36 -2.30 -5.18
N ASN A 180 -4.83 -1.20 -4.59
CA ASN A 180 -5.38 -0.07 -5.34
C ASN A 180 -4.31 0.60 -6.22
N GLU A 181 -3.13 0.88 -5.67
CA GLU A 181 -2.01 1.48 -6.40
C GLU A 181 -1.56 0.62 -7.56
N GLY A 182 -1.41 -0.69 -7.34
CA GLY A 182 -1.04 -1.64 -8.39
C GLY A 182 -2.02 -1.62 -9.56
N ARG A 183 -3.33 -1.60 -9.28
CA ARG A 183 -4.36 -1.50 -10.33
C ARG A 183 -4.29 -0.15 -11.04
N MET A 184 -4.23 0.95 -10.31
CA MET A 184 -4.30 2.31 -10.87
C MET A 184 -3.08 2.65 -11.73
N ALA A 185 -1.88 2.25 -11.30
CA ALA A 185 -0.66 2.36 -12.09
C ALA A 185 -0.77 1.54 -13.38
N MET A 186 -1.29 0.31 -13.30
CA MET A 186 -1.44 -0.52 -14.49
C MET A 186 -2.52 -0.01 -15.45
N GLU A 187 -3.64 0.55 -14.96
CA GLU A 187 -4.64 1.20 -15.80
C GLU A 187 -4.03 2.36 -16.61
N HIS A 188 -3.11 3.12 -16.02
CA HIS A 188 -2.36 4.15 -16.74
C HIS A 188 -1.41 3.54 -17.78
N VAL A 189 -0.68 2.48 -17.44
CA VAL A 189 0.20 1.75 -18.38
C VAL A 189 -0.61 1.22 -19.58
N VAL A 190 -1.78 0.63 -19.34
CA VAL A 190 -2.68 0.13 -20.40
C VAL A 190 -3.18 1.26 -21.30
N ALA A 191 -3.52 2.42 -20.73
CA ALA A 191 -3.91 3.58 -21.52
C ALA A 191 -2.76 4.12 -22.39
N ALA A 192 -1.53 4.09 -21.87
CA ALA A 192 -0.33 4.51 -22.61
C ALA A 192 0.11 3.48 -23.66
N LEU A 193 -0.15 2.18 -23.43
CA LEU A 193 0.19 1.08 -24.32
C LEU A 193 -1.07 0.27 -24.70
N PRO A 194 -1.97 0.82 -25.55
CA PRO A 194 -3.21 0.12 -25.89
C PRO A 194 -2.92 -1.24 -26.56
N PRO A 195 -3.61 -2.31 -26.14
CA PRO A 195 -3.47 -3.63 -26.74
C PRO A 195 -3.76 -3.59 -28.25
N GLY A 196 -2.90 -4.21 -29.05
CA GLY A 196 -3.03 -4.23 -30.52
C GLY A 196 -2.54 -2.97 -31.23
N ALA A 197 -2.07 -1.93 -30.51
CA ALA A 197 -1.40 -0.80 -31.14
C ALA A 197 -0.10 -1.26 -31.86
N PRO A 198 0.24 -0.68 -33.03
CA PRO A 198 1.47 -1.01 -33.74
C PRO A 198 2.70 -0.80 -32.84
N ARG A 199 3.58 -1.80 -32.80
CA ARG A 199 4.84 -1.72 -32.07
C ARG A 199 5.89 -1.05 -32.95
N THR A 200 6.41 0.08 -32.49
CA THR A 200 7.50 0.81 -33.16
C THR A 200 8.83 0.68 -32.40
N ASP A 201 8.80 0.08 -31.22
CA ASP A 201 9.90 -0.05 -30.27
C ASP A 201 10.08 -1.50 -29.78
N GLY A 202 11.35 -1.91 -29.63
CA GLY A 202 11.73 -3.25 -29.20
C GLY A 202 11.45 -4.35 -30.23
N ASP A 203 11.73 -5.59 -29.83
CA ASP A 203 11.53 -6.78 -30.64
C ASP A 203 10.29 -7.59 -30.23
N ALA A 204 10.11 -8.77 -30.84
CA ALA A 204 9.02 -9.67 -30.52
C ALA A 204 9.07 -10.20 -29.07
N ALA A 205 10.23 -10.22 -28.41
CA ALA A 205 10.39 -10.69 -27.04
C ALA A 205 10.21 -9.57 -25.99
N THR A 206 10.25 -8.31 -26.41
CA THR A 206 10.16 -7.15 -25.52
C THR A 206 8.80 -7.07 -24.82
N LEU A 207 8.79 -7.04 -23.50
CA LEU A 207 7.58 -6.89 -22.69
C LEU A 207 6.97 -5.50 -22.88
N ASP A 208 5.65 -5.39 -22.83
CA ASP A 208 4.98 -4.12 -22.60
C ASP A 208 5.27 -3.62 -21.20
N VAL A 209 5.19 -4.51 -20.20
CA VAL A 209 5.46 -4.14 -18.81
C VAL A 209 6.14 -5.26 -18.02
N ALA A 210 7.20 -4.92 -17.31
CA ALA A 210 7.80 -5.79 -16.29
C ALA A 210 7.36 -5.36 -14.90
N ILE A 211 6.82 -6.28 -14.10
CA ILE A 211 6.32 -6.02 -12.75
C ILE A 211 7.25 -6.71 -11.77
N VAL A 212 7.88 -5.95 -10.88
CA VAL A 212 8.89 -6.45 -9.95
C VAL A 212 8.29 -6.61 -8.56
N GLY A 213 8.06 -7.85 -8.14
CA GLY A 213 7.46 -8.26 -6.88
C GLY A 213 6.06 -8.84 -7.05
N SER A 214 5.75 -9.92 -6.32
CA SER A 214 4.44 -10.58 -6.29
C SER A 214 3.66 -10.33 -4.98
N GLY A 215 3.95 -9.20 -4.34
CA GLY A 215 3.12 -8.69 -3.26
C GLY A 215 1.73 -8.24 -3.75
N PRO A 216 0.89 -7.70 -2.86
CA PRO A 216 -0.48 -7.30 -3.21
C PRO A 216 -0.53 -6.29 -4.37
N ALA A 217 0.41 -5.33 -4.41
CA ALA A 217 0.49 -4.37 -5.50
C ALA A 217 0.86 -5.02 -6.83
N GLY A 218 1.86 -5.91 -6.82
CA GLY A 218 2.37 -6.55 -8.03
C GLY A 218 1.38 -7.56 -8.62
N LEU A 219 0.69 -8.32 -7.77
CA LEU A 219 -0.39 -9.20 -8.22
C LEU A 219 -1.58 -8.41 -8.78
N SER A 220 -1.97 -7.32 -8.12
CA SER A 220 -3.04 -6.45 -8.63
C SER A 220 -2.69 -5.87 -10.00
N ALA A 221 -1.46 -5.36 -10.16
CA ALA A 221 -0.94 -4.89 -11.43
C ALA A 221 -0.89 -6.01 -12.48
N GLY A 222 -0.44 -7.21 -12.10
CA GLY A 222 -0.34 -8.38 -12.97
C GLY A 222 -1.70 -8.84 -13.51
N ILE A 223 -2.74 -8.88 -12.67
CA ILE A 223 -4.10 -9.22 -13.09
C ILE A 223 -4.62 -8.23 -14.13
N VAL A 224 -4.40 -6.93 -13.90
CA VAL A 224 -4.83 -5.88 -14.84
C VAL A 224 -4.08 -5.99 -16.17
N ALA A 225 -2.75 -6.20 -16.14
CA ALA A 225 -1.94 -6.40 -17.33
C ALA A 225 -2.39 -7.62 -18.13
N HIS A 226 -2.66 -8.73 -17.45
CA HIS A 226 -3.14 -9.97 -18.04
C HIS A 226 -4.49 -9.78 -18.73
N ARG A 227 -5.47 -9.19 -18.03
CA ARG A 227 -6.80 -8.94 -18.58
C ARG A 227 -6.81 -7.98 -19.76
N ALA A 228 -5.88 -7.02 -19.76
CA ALA A 228 -5.69 -6.13 -20.89
C ALA A 228 -5.00 -6.82 -22.09
N GLY A 229 -4.47 -8.04 -21.94
CA GLY A 229 -3.75 -8.73 -23.00
C GLY A 229 -2.39 -8.09 -23.31
N LEU A 230 -1.79 -7.40 -22.35
CA LEU A 230 -0.41 -6.91 -22.48
C LEU A 230 0.57 -8.07 -22.47
N ARG A 231 1.75 -7.87 -23.07
CA ARG A 231 2.89 -8.77 -22.89
C ARG A 231 3.61 -8.39 -21.61
N TYR A 232 3.54 -9.19 -20.57
CA TYR A 232 4.08 -8.83 -19.26
C TYR A 232 4.84 -9.98 -18.60
N ALA A 233 5.60 -9.65 -17.56
CA ALA A 233 6.15 -10.63 -16.62
C ALA A 233 6.03 -10.09 -15.19
N VAL A 234 5.52 -10.91 -14.27
CA VAL A 234 5.62 -10.65 -12.82
C VAL A 234 6.82 -11.43 -12.28
N LEU A 235 7.82 -10.72 -11.77
CA LEU A 235 9.11 -11.27 -11.33
C LEU A 235 9.18 -11.26 -9.80
N GLU A 236 9.38 -12.41 -9.18
CA GLU A 236 9.43 -12.57 -7.73
C GLU A 236 10.70 -13.29 -7.28
N GLN A 237 11.45 -12.67 -6.35
CA GLN A 237 12.70 -13.24 -5.83
C GLN A 237 12.48 -14.51 -4.99
N GLY A 238 11.36 -14.60 -4.29
CA GLY A 238 11.01 -15.70 -3.38
C GLY A 238 9.84 -16.51 -3.93
N SER A 239 8.89 -16.79 -3.06
CA SER A 239 7.63 -17.46 -3.40
C SER A 239 6.50 -16.46 -3.67
N LEU A 240 5.39 -16.91 -4.27
CA LEU A 240 4.22 -16.07 -4.51
C LEU A 240 3.76 -15.38 -3.21
N SER A 241 3.67 -14.05 -3.19
CA SER A 241 3.32 -13.25 -2.01
C SER A 241 4.22 -13.50 -0.77
N ASP A 242 5.52 -13.69 -1.01
CA ASP A 242 6.55 -14.07 -0.03
C ASP A 242 6.50 -13.27 1.29
N SER A 243 6.33 -11.95 1.19
CA SER A 243 6.26 -11.06 2.36
C SER A 243 5.14 -11.44 3.33
N VAL A 244 3.97 -11.82 2.81
CA VAL A 244 2.82 -12.22 3.63
C VAL A 244 3.01 -13.62 4.19
N ARG A 245 3.67 -14.52 3.45
CA ARG A 245 3.99 -15.87 3.94
C ARG A 245 4.88 -15.85 5.17
N LYS A 246 5.86 -14.94 5.18
CA LYS A 246 6.85 -14.76 6.25
C LYS A 246 6.30 -14.12 7.54
N TYR A 247 5.04 -13.70 7.57
CA TYR A 247 4.39 -13.32 8.82
C TYR A 247 4.34 -14.52 9.80
N PRO A 248 4.18 -14.30 11.12
CA PRO A 248 3.90 -15.37 12.07
C PRO A 248 2.70 -16.24 11.66
N ARG A 249 2.73 -17.54 11.94
CA ARG A 249 1.56 -18.43 11.76
C ARG A 249 0.34 -17.86 12.48
N HIS A 250 -0.83 -17.99 11.86
CA HIS A 250 -2.10 -17.48 12.38
C HIS A 250 -2.15 -15.96 12.59
N LYS A 251 -1.20 -15.18 12.03
CA LYS A 251 -1.31 -13.71 12.05
C LYS A 251 -2.63 -13.31 11.40
N LEU A 252 -3.42 -12.54 12.13
CA LEU A 252 -4.62 -11.90 11.59
C LEU A 252 -4.19 -10.77 10.67
N LEU A 253 -4.61 -10.86 9.41
CA LEU A 253 -4.53 -9.77 8.45
C LEU A 253 -5.80 -8.95 8.57
N LEU A 254 -5.61 -7.65 8.77
CA LEU A 254 -6.69 -6.70 8.95
C LEU A 254 -6.83 -5.89 7.66
N ALA A 255 -8.03 -5.85 7.09
CA ALA A 255 -8.32 -5.19 5.83
C ALA A 255 -8.74 -3.72 6.01
N GLU A 256 -8.09 -3.04 6.93
CA GLU A 256 -8.37 -1.64 7.25
C GLU A 256 -7.65 -0.66 6.31
N PRO A 257 -8.17 0.58 6.17
CA PRO A 257 -9.46 1.05 6.67
C PRO A 257 -10.63 0.45 5.87
N VAL A 258 -11.69 0.07 6.59
CA VAL A 258 -12.93 -0.51 6.00
C VAL A 258 -13.55 0.45 4.99
N THR A 259 -13.47 1.76 5.26
CA THR A 259 -14.04 2.84 4.45
C THR A 259 -13.33 3.07 3.11
N MET A 260 -12.12 2.57 2.93
CA MET A 260 -11.45 2.67 1.64
C MET A 260 -12.11 1.70 0.64
N PRO A 261 -12.42 2.09 -0.60
CA PRO A 261 -12.84 1.14 -1.62
C PRO A 261 -11.65 0.26 -2.04
N LEU A 262 -11.92 -1.02 -2.32
CA LEU A 262 -10.97 -1.96 -2.91
C LEU A 262 -11.21 -1.98 -4.43
N TYR A 263 -10.27 -1.46 -5.19
CA TYR A 263 -10.34 -1.41 -6.65
C TYR A 263 -9.70 -2.63 -7.29
N GLY A 264 -8.55 -3.09 -6.80
CA GLY A 264 -7.91 -4.25 -7.41
C GLY A 264 -8.72 -5.54 -7.23
N ASP A 265 -8.49 -6.50 -8.12
CA ASP A 265 -9.20 -7.78 -8.13
C ASP A 265 -8.75 -8.75 -7.02
N LEU A 266 -7.68 -8.42 -6.30
CA LEU A 266 -7.26 -9.20 -5.14
C LEU A 266 -8.19 -8.96 -3.97
N TRP A 267 -8.81 -10.03 -3.49
CA TRP A 267 -9.67 -9.99 -2.31
C TRP A 267 -8.87 -9.81 -1.02
N VAL A 268 -9.34 -8.97 -0.10
CA VAL A 268 -8.79 -8.87 1.26
C VAL A 268 -9.90 -8.51 2.27
N ALA A 269 -9.96 -9.26 3.37
CA ALA A 269 -10.83 -8.98 4.52
C ALA A 269 -10.14 -9.43 5.81
N ASP A 270 -10.71 -9.08 6.96
CA ASP A 270 -10.23 -9.52 8.28
C ASP A 270 -10.26 -11.05 8.37
N THR A 271 -9.07 -11.69 8.32
CA THR A 271 -8.94 -13.14 8.36
C THR A 271 -7.50 -13.56 8.64
N SER A 272 -7.24 -14.87 8.80
CA SER A 272 -5.87 -15.39 8.94
C SER A 272 -5.05 -15.18 7.66
N LYS A 273 -3.74 -14.96 7.79
CA LYS A 273 -2.84 -14.86 6.63
C LYS A 273 -2.96 -16.08 5.69
N GLU A 274 -3.18 -17.27 6.22
CA GLU A 274 -3.27 -18.51 5.45
C GLU A 274 -4.52 -18.51 4.56
N ASN A 275 -5.63 -17.95 5.05
CA ASN A 275 -6.85 -17.82 4.26
C ASN A 275 -6.71 -16.78 3.15
N VAL A 276 -6.07 -15.63 3.43
CA VAL A 276 -5.77 -14.62 2.39
C VAL A 276 -4.89 -15.22 1.29
N LEU A 277 -3.81 -15.92 1.66
CA LEU A 277 -2.89 -16.54 0.71
C LEU A 277 -3.60 -17.57 -0.18
N ARG A 278 -4.45 -18.43 0.41
CA ARG A 278 -5.24 -19.42 -0.36
C ARG A 278 -6.15 -18.76 -1.39
N ILE A 279 -6.80 -17.65 -1.01
CA ILE A 279 -7.68 -16.90 -1.91
C ILE A 279 -6.87 -16.25 -3.03
N TRP A 280 -5.71 -15.65 -2.72
CA TRP A 280 -4.85 -15.06 -3.75
C TRP A 280 -4.27 -16.10 -4.71
N GLU A 281 -3.81 -17.24 -4.20
CA GLU A 281 -3.40 -18.39 -5.03
C GLU A 281 -4.54 -18.80 -5.98
N THR A 282 -5.76 -18.94 -5.46
CA THR A 282 -6.94 -19.28 -6.27
C THR A 282 -7.23 -18.21 -7.35
N ILE A 283 -7.10 -16.92 -7.02
CA ILE A 283 -7.28 -15.82 -7.98
C ILE A 283 -6.19 -15.88 -9.06
N VAL A 284 -4.93 -16.08 -8.68
CA VAL A 284 -3.81 -16.21 -9.63
C VAL A 284 -4.06 -17.37 -10.58
N ASP A 285 -4.35 -18.56 -10.05
CA ASP A 285 -4.59 -19.78 -10.83
C ASP A 285 -5.79 -19.63 -11.78
N SER A 286 -6.91 -19.06 -11.30
CA SER A 286 -8.11 -18.88 -12.12
C SER A 286 -8.01 -17.73 -13.12
N SER A 287 -7.12 -16.75 -12.88
CA SER A 287 -6.90 -15.63 -13.79
C SER A 287 -5.97 -15.95 -14.96
N GLY A 288 -5.21 -17.05 -14.89
CA GLY A 288 -4.15 -17.34 -15.87
C GLY A 288 -2.89 -16.47 -15.70
N LEU A 289 -2.78 -15.74 -14.59
CA LEU A 289 -1.62 -14.90 -14.28
C LEU A 289 -0.39 -15.77 -14.01
N GLU A 290 0.60 -15.70 -14.89
CA GLU A 290 1.90 -16.32 -14.65
C GLU A 290 2.81 -15.43 -13.78
N VAL A 291 3.35 -15.99 -12.69
CA VAL A 291 4.32 -15.33 -11.81
C VAL A 291 5.63 -16.12 -11.83
N ARG A 292 6.73 -15.47 -12.24
CA ARG A 292 8.07 -16.07 -12.27
C ARG A 292 8.71 -15.95 -10.90
N THR A 293 8.58 -17.03 -10.11
CA THR A 293 9.16 -17.13 -8.76
C THR A 293 10.63 -17.55 -8.79
N GLY A 294 11.36 -17.27 -7.71
CA GLY A 294 12.81 -17.52 -7.67
C GLY A 294 13.60 -16.74 -8.72
N GLU A 295 13.11 -15.58 -9.12
CA GLU A 295 13.72 -14.69 -10.12
C GLU A 295 13.91 -13.30 -9.53
N ARG A 296 15.10 -13.08 -8.95
CA ARG A 296 15.52 -11.78 -8.43
C ARG A 296 15.89 -10.86 -9.58
N VAL A 297 15.23 -9.70 -9.64
CA VAL A 297 15.71 -8.56 -10.44
C VAL A 297 16.86 -7.91 -9.69
N GLU A 298 18.02 -7.85 -10.33
CA GLU A 298 19.25 -7.32 -9.74
C GLU A 298 19.53 -5.90 -10.20
N GLU A 299 19.07 -5.54 -11.40
CA GLU A 299 19.36 -4.24 -12.00
C GLU A 299 18.30 -3.87 -13.04
N ILE A 300 18.00 -2.58 -13.14
CA ILE A 300 17.09 -1.99 -14.12
C ILE A 300 17.76 -0.74 -14.69
N GLN A 301 17.94 -0.69 -16.01
CA GLN A 301 18.57 0.43 -16.71
C GLN A 301 17.70 0.91 -17.86
N PRO A 302 17.47 2.23 -18.02
CA PRO A 302 16.86 2.76 -19.23
C PRO A 302 17.85 2.67 -20.41
N VAL A 303 17.43 2.06 -21.52
CA VAL A 303 18.25 1.86 -22.73
C VAL A 303 17.36 2.07 -23.96
N GLY A 304 17.68 3.07 -24.78
CA GLY A 304 17.02 3.26 -26.08
C GLY A 304 15.50 3.46 -26.01
N GLY A 305 14.99 4.11 -24.96
CA GLY A 305 13.55 4.30 -24.74
C GLY A 305 12.83 3.09 -24.14
N LEU A 306 13.56 2.00 -23.85
CA LEU A 306 13.10 0.82 -23.13
C LEU A 306 13.81 0.71 -21.78
N PHE A 307 13.45 -0.31 -21.00
CA PHE A 307 14.16 -0.75 -19.82
C PHE A 307 14.81 -2.11 -20.08
N ARG A 308 16.08 -2.22 -19.73
CA ARG A 308 16.81 -3.48 -19.63
C ARG A 308 16.80 -3.93 -18.17
N LEU A 309 16.20 -5.08 -17.89
CA LEU A 309 16.15 -5.69 -16.57
C LEU A 309 17.08 -6.89 -16.54
N ARG A 310 18.02 -6.91 -15.60
CA ARG A 310 18.92 -8.04 -15.39
C ARG A 310 18.39 -8.88 -14.22
N THR A 311 18.15 -10.15 -14.46
CA THR A 311 17.80 -11.12 -13.43
C THR A 311 18.95 -12.12 -13.25
N GLY A 312 18.86 -12.96 -12.22
CA GLY A 312 19.82 -14.06 -12.03
C GLY A 312 19.74 -15.15 -13.12
N ARG A 313 18.73 -15.10 -14.00
CA ARG A 313 18.48 -16.10 -15.05
C ARG A 313 18.71 -15.56 -16.45
N GLU A 314 18.19 -14.37 -16.72
CA GLU A 314 18.17 -13.80 -18.06
C GLU A 314 18.17 -12.26 -18.02
N VAL A 315 18.22 -11.66 -19.21
CA VAL A 315 18.04 -10.22 -19.41
C VAL A 315 16.75 -10.01 -20.16
N LEU A 316 15.84 -9.25 -19.55
CA LEU A 316 14.54 -8.91 -20.11
C LEU A 316 14.55 -7.46 -20.61
N HIS A 317 13.75 -7.18 -21.62
CA HIS A 317 13.48 -5.82 -22.07
C HIS A 317 12.01 -5.50 -21.88
N ALA A 318 11.70 -4.29 -21.40
CA ALA A 318 10.33 -3.85 -21.18
C ALA A 318 10.13 -2.37 -21.55
N ARG A 319 8.96 -2.01 -22.06
CA ARG A 319 8.61 -0.61 -22.38
C ARG A 319 8.23 0.20 -21.13
N ARG A 320 7.67 -0.49 -20.14
CA ARG A 320 7.29 0.03 -18.84
C ARG A 320 7.77 -0.90 -17.74
N VAL A 321 7.98 -0.35 -16.55
CA VAL A 321 8.34 -1.11 -15.36
C VAL A 321 7.46 -0.67 -14.20
N VAL A 322 6.94 -1.62 -13.43
CA VAL A 322 6.21 -1.37 -12.18
C VAL A 322 7.00 -1.99 -11.03
N LEU A 323 7.55 -1.15 -10.15
CA LEU A 323 8.25 -1.57 -8.94
C LEU A 323 7.24 -1.79 -7.81
N ALA A 324 7.00 -3.05 -7.48
CA ALA A 324 6.03 -3.52 -6.48
C ALA A 324 6.69 -4.41 -5.41
N MET A 325 7.99 -4.20 -5.13
CA MET A 325 8.83 -5.10 -4.32
C MET A 325 8.66 -4.95 -2.80
N GLY A 326 7.90 -3.94 -2.33
CA GLY A 326 7.78 -3.62 -0.91
C GLY A 326 9.11 -3.28 -0.24
N ARG A 327 9.17 -3.28 1.10
CA ARG A 327 10.43 -3.04 1.85
C ARG A 327 10.80 -4.17 2.82
N ARG A 328 9.86 -5.04 3.17
CA ARG A 328 10.05 -6.11 4.17
C ARG A 328 11.21 -7.08 3.88
N GLY A 329 11.54 -7.29 2.60
CA GLY A 329 12.65 -8.18 2.20
C GLY A 329 14.03 -7.74 2.69
N SER A 330 14.18 -6.48 3.12
CA SER A 330 15.43 -5.89 3.59
C SER A 330 15.21 -5.27 4.98
N PRO A 331 15.25 -6.06 6.07
CA PRO A 331 14.98 -5.54 7.41
C PRO A 331 16.02 -4.48 7.81
N ARG A 332 15.60 -3.48 8.59
CA ARG A 332 16.53 -2.57 9.25
C ARG A 332 17.38 -3.36 10.24
N LYS A 333 18.68 -3.43 9.95
CA LYS A 333 19.67 -4.09 10.81
C LYS A 333 19.88 -3.30 12.10
N LEU A 334 20.28 -3.99 13.17
CA LEU A 334 20.50 -3.38 14.48
C LEU A 334 21.76 -2.50 14.50
N GLY A 335 22.77 -2.82 13.70
CA GLY A 335 24.04 -2.10 13.65
C GLY A 335 24.85 -2.21 14.93
N VAL A 336 24.66 -3.27 15.72
CA VAL A 336 25.33 -3.47 17.02
C VAL A 336 26.21 -4.73 17.02
N PRO A 337 27.27 -4.78 17.84
CA PRO A 337 28.08 -5.98 17.99
C PRO A 337 27.24 -7.20 18.41
N GLY A 338 27.36 -8.29 17.66
CA GLY A 338 26.64 -9.54 17.89
C GLY A 338 25.27 -9.64 17.19
N GLU A 339 24.93 -8.71 16.28
CA GLU A 339 23.69 -8.80 15.51
C GLU A 339 23.61 -10.01 14.57
N ASP A 340 24.76 -10.57 14.17
CA ASP A 340 24.85 -11.74 13.28
C ASP A 340 24.83 -13.08 14.02
N LEU A 341 24.70 -13.07 15.35
CA LEU A 341 24.62 -14.31 16.14
C LEU A 341 23.35 -15.07 15.78
N ALA A 342 23.43 -16.41 15.71
CA ALA A 342 22.30 -17.30 15.38
C ALA A 342 21.07 -17.20 16.32
N LYS A 343 21.19 -16.45 17.42
CA LYS A 343 20.09 -16.15 18.35
C LYS A 343 19.31 -14.88 17.98
N VAL A 344 19.74 -14.13 16.97
CA VAL A 344 19.12 -12.89 16.50
C VAL A 344 18.26 -13.21 15.28
N TYR A 345 16.96 -12.89 15.38
CA TYR A 345 15.97 -13.18 14.35
C TYR A 345 15.33 -11.88 13.89
N TYR A 346 15.28 -11.65 12.57
CA TYR A 346 14.57 -10.52 11.96
C TYR A 346 13.19 -10.90 11.42
N ASP A 347 12.93 -12.21 11.31
CA ASP A 347 11.64 -12.79 10.95
C ASP A 347 11.33 -13.92 11.94
N VAL A 348 10.07 -13.96 12.40
CA VAL A 348 9.56 -15.03 13.27
C VAL A 348 8.31 -15.62 12.64
N ILE A 349 8.42 -16.86 12.17
CA ILE A 349 7.27 -17.61 11.60
C ILE A 349 6.59 -18.43 12.69
N GLU A 350 7.40 -19.13 13.49
CA GLU A 350 6.98 -20.03 14.56
C GLU A 350 7.27 -19.39 15.91
N MET A 351 6.24 -19.21 16.75
CA MET A 351 6.42 -18.62 18.09
C MET A 351 6.76 -19.68 19.13
N GLU A 352 6.27 -20.91 18.93
CA GLU A 352 6.38 -22.05 19.83
C GLU A 352 7.85 -22.46 20.06
N GLN A 353 8.73 -22.23 19.09
CA GLN A 353 10.17 -22.50 19.22
C GLN A 353 10.83 -21.72 20.37
N PHE A 354 10.21 -20.61 20.80
CA PHE A 354 10.71 -19.76 21.87
C PHE A 354 10.00 -19.98 23.21
N ALA A 355 9.07 -20.94 23.30
CA ALA A 355 8.35 -21.24 24.54
C ALA A 355 9.33 -21.54 25.70
N GLY A 356 9.10 -20.90 26.85
CA GLY A 356 9.93 -21.05 28.05
C GLY A 356 11.33 -20.44 27.97
N ARG A 357 11.68 -19.74 26.88
CA ARG A 357 12.98 -19.07 26.73
C ARG A 357 12.91 -17.62 27.21
N ARG A 358 14.04 -17.10 27.67
CA ARG A 358 14.21 -15.65 27.90
C ARG A 358 14.45 -14.96 26.56
N MET A 359 13.57 -14.04 26.19
CA MET A 359 13.61 -13.32 24.93
C MET A 359 13.78 -11.82 25.15
N LEU A 360 14.37 -11.15 24.18
CA LEU A 360 14.38 -9.69 24.05
C LEU A 360 13.77 -9.35 22.69
N VAL A 361 12.74 -8.50 22.68
CA VAL A 361 12.18 -7.93 21.45
C VAL A 361 12.76 -6.53 21.30
N VAL A 362 13.40 -6.26 20.17
CA VAL A 362 13.97 -4.94 19.85
C VAL A 362 13.12 -4.31 18.75
N GLY A 363 12.42 -3.24 19.11
CA GLY A 363 11.47 -2.54 18.22
C GLY A 363 10.03 -2.60 18.73
N GLY A 364 9.21 -1.63 18.35
CA GLY A 364 7.81 -1.48 18.75
C GLY A 364 6.84 -1.39 17.57
N GLY A 365 7.17 -2.09 16.47
CA GLY A 365 6.25 -2.30 15.35
C GLY A 365 5.20 -3.37 15.66
N ASP A 366 4.10 -3.34 14.90
CA ASP A 366 2.99 -4.32 14.96
C ASP A 366 3.17 -5.50 13.98
#